data_AF-A0A337SJ59-F1
#
_entry.id   AF-A0A337SJ59-F1
#
_cell.length_a   1.000
_cell.length_b   1.000
_cell.length_c   1.000
_cell.angle_alpha   90.00
_cell.angle_beta   90.00
_cell.angle_gamma   90.00
#
_symmetry.space_group_name_H-M   'P 1'
#
loop_
_entity.id
_entity.type
_entity.pdbx_description
1 polymer ?
#
loop_
_entity_poly.entity_id
_entity_poly.type
_entity_poly.pdbx_seq_one_letter_code
_entity_poly.pdbx_strand_id
1 'polypeptide(L)'
;MAAAAELKLLEKSLGLSKGNKYSAQGERQIPVLQTNNGPSLTGLTTIAAHLVKQANKEYLLGSTAEEKAVVQQWLEYRVTRVDGHSSKDDVRTLLKDLNSYLEDKVYLTGYNFTLADILLYYGLHRFIEKRGLREMRVLENLKNMIHETNEHTLPKCREIMQDDLSQVLQRLQTASDAVCRLQQKEQERKKILNDHLIASEKQHIIQWEDFMKEQHSKQAEVDEEHRKAMERLKEQYAEMEKDLAKFSTF
;
A
#
# COMPACT_ATOMS: atom_id res chain seq x y z
N MET A 1 -28.93 -10.10 -22.21
CA MET A 1 -28.11 -8.88 -22.11
C MET A 1 -26.97 -8.99 -23.11
N ALA A 2 -26.38 -7.86 -23.54
CA ALA A 2 -25.17 -7.91 -24.37
C ALA A 2 -23.95 -8.24 -23.49
N ALA A 3 -23.00 -9.03 -23.98
CA ALA A 3 -21.83 -9.49 -23.22
C ALA A 3 -21.03 -8.35 -22.55
N ALA A 4 -20.96 -7.18 -23.19
CA ALA A 4 -20.33 -5.98 -22.63
C ALA A 4 -21.04 -5.43 -21.38
N ALA A 5 -22.37 -5.59 -21.27
CA ALA A 5 -23.11 -5.18 -20.07
C ALA A 5 -22.81 -6.12 -18.90
N GLU A 6 -22.70 -7.42 -19.15
CA GLU A 6 -22.33 -8.41 -18.14
C GLU A 6 -20.90 -8.17 -17.62
N LEU A 7 -19.96 -7.85 -18.50
CA LEU A 7 -18.59 -7.49 -18.11
C LEU A 7 -18.54 -6.21 -17.25
N LYS A 8 -19.36 -5.20 -17.56
CA LYS A 8 -19.48 -4.00 -16.71
C LYS A 8 -20.06 -4.30 -15.33
N LEU A 9 -21.03 -5.22 -15.25
CA LEU A 9 -21.58 -5.67 -13.96
C LEU A 9 -20.53 -6.43 -13.16
N LEU A 10 -19.79 -7.32 -13.82
CA LEU A 10 -18.66 -8.04 -13.21
C LEU A 10 -17.61 -7.07 -12.67
N GLU A 11 -17.14 -6.12 -13.48
CA GLU A 11 -16.15 -5.10 -13.08
C GLU A 11 -16.59 -4.35 -11.82
N LYS A 12 -17.86 -3.92 -11.78
CA LYS A 12 -18.46 -3.27 -10.61
C LYS A 12 -18.47 -4.20 -9.40
N SER A 13 -18.88 -5.46 -9.56
CA SER A 13 -18.95 -6.44 -8.46
C SER A 13 -17.57 -6.81 -7.91
N LEU A 14 -16.54 -6.77 -8.76
CA LEU A 14 -15.16 -7.01 -8.36
C LEU A 14 -14.56 -5.84 -7.58
N GLY A 15 -15.18 -4.65 -7.64
CA GLY A 15 -14.69 -3.43 -6.98
C GLY A 15 -13.66 -2.66 -7.81
N LEU A 16 -13.58 -2.93 -9.12
CA LEU A 16 -12.67 -2.22 -10.02
C LEU A 16 -13.21 -0.80 -10.30
N SER A 17 -12.31 0.18 -10.37
CA SER A 17 -12.65 1.54 -10.75
C SER A 17 -13.08 1.60 -12.22
N LYS A 18 -14.08 2.44 -12.53
CA LYS A 18 -14.63 2.59 -13.90
C LYS A 18 -13.54 3.11 -14.85
N GLY A 19 -12.87 2.21 -15.55
CA GLY A 19 -11.80 2.56 -16.48
C GLY A 19 -11.76 1.71 -17.75
N ASN A 20 -12.35 0.51 -17.73
CA ASN A 20 -12.27 -0.40 -18.86
C ASN A 20 -13.21 0.00 -20.00
N LYS A 21 -12.66 -0.01 -21.22
CA LYS A 21 -13.40 0.25 -22.46
C LYS A 21 -13.68 -1.05 -23.18
N TYR A 22 -14.96 -1.42 -23.22
CA TYR A 22 -15.43 -2.59 -23.93
C TYR A 22 -15.99 -2.18 -25.30
N SER A 23 -15.54 -2.85 -26.35
CA SER A 23 -16.14 -2.84 -27.68
C SER A 23 -16.66 -4.24 -28.04
N ALA A 24 -17.31 -4.39 -29.18
CA ALA A 24 -17.77 -5.66 -29.71
C ALA A 24 -17.27 -5.85 -31.15
N GLN A 25 -16.87 -7.06 -31.51
CA GLN A 25 -16.33 -7.39 -32.82
C GLN A 25 -17.15 -8.49 -33.51
N GLY A 26 -17.38 -8.32 -34.81
CA GLY A 26 -18.06 -9.28 -35.68
C GLY A 26 -19.58 -9.37 -35.50
N GLU A 27 -20.24 -10.17 -36.34
CA GLU A 27 -21.70 -10.37 -36.30
C GLU A 27 -22.17 -10.97 -34.97
N ARG A 28 -21.34 -11.82 -34.35
CA ARG A 28 -21.61 -12.44 -33.05
C ARG A 28 -21.42 -11.50 -31.85
N GLN A 29 -21.05 -10.24 -32.09
CA GLN A 29 -20.87 -9.21 -31.05
C GLN A 29 -19.94 -9.67 -29.90
N ILE A 30 -18.81 -10.28 -30.26
CA ILE A 30 -17.85 -10.83 -29.29
C ILE A 30 -17.18 -9.66 -28.56
N PRO A 31 -17.19 -9.62 -27.21
CA PRO A 31 -16.64 -8.50 -26.48
C PRO A 31 -15.12 -8.41 -26.63
N VAL A 32 -14.61 -7.19 -26.71
CA VAL A 32 -13.17 -6.86 -26.77
C VAL A 32 -12.87 -5.82 -25.69
N LEU A 33 -11.83 -6.06 -24.90
CA LEU A 33 -11.29 -5.12 -23.93
C LEU A 33 -10.00 -4.51 -24.48
N GLN A 34 -9.99 -3.18 -24.58
CA GLN A 34 -8.76 -2.43 -24.87
C GLN A 34 -7.95 -2.28 -23.59
N THR A 35 -6.76 -2.88 -23.55
CA THR A 35 -5.84 -2.77 -22.41
C THR A 35 -4.78 -1.71 -22.67
N ASN A 36 -4.43 -0.91 -21.66
CA ASN A 36 -3.39 0.12 -21.80
C ASN A 36 -1.96 -0.45 -21.80
N ASN A 37 -1.77 -1.65 -21.25
CA ASN A 37 -0.45 -2.24 -20.96
C ASN A 37 -0.22 -3.59 -21.67
N GLY A 38 -0.93 -3.87 -22.78
CA GLY A 38 -0.86 -5.17 -23.45
C GLY A 38 -1.74 -5.29 -24.70
N PRO A 39 -1.81 -6.48 -25.32
CA PRO A 39 -2.68 -6.75 -26.45
C PRO A 39 -4.15 -6.71 -26.03
N SER A 40 -5.02 -6.25 -26.94
CA SER A 40 -6.47 -6.29 -26.73
C SER A 40 -6.94 -7.71 -26.44
N LEU A 41 -7.78 -7.86 -25.40
CA LEU A 41 -8.34 -9.14 -25.00
C LEU A 41 -9.70 -9.34 -25.63
N THR A 42 -9.97 -10.53 -26.15
CA THR A 42 -11.21 -10.86 -26.86
C THR A 42 -11.90 -12.06 -26.22
N GLY A 43 -13.23 -11.99 -26.09
CA GLY A 43 -14.06 -13.08 -25.57
C GLY A 43 -14.47 -12.88 -24.12
N LEU A 44 -15.72 -13.25 -23.82
CA LEU A 44 -16.35 -13.00 -22.50
C LEU A 44 -15.54 -13.62 -21.36
N THR A 45 -15.23 -14.90 -21.45
CA THR A 45 -14.54 -15.66 -20.38
C THR A 45 -13.10 -15.23 -20.20
N THR A 46 -12.42 -14.90 -21.30
CA THR A 46 -11.03 -14.41 -21.28
C THR A 46 -10.94 -13.04 -20.61
N ILE A 47 -11.81 -12.11 -20.99
CA ILE A 47 -11.87 -10.78 -20.37
C ILE A 47 -12.28 -10.91 -18.90
N ALA A 48 -13.29 -11.72 -18.58
CA ALA A 48 -13.73 -11.92 -17.21
C ALA A 48 -12.62 -12.49 -16.30
N ALA A 49 -11.87 -13.48 -16.78
CA ALA A 49 -10.72 -14.03 -16.05
C ALA A 49 -9.62 -12.97 -15.84
N HIS A 50 -9.38 -12.12 -16.84
CA HIS A 50 -8.46 -11.00 -16.69
C HIS A 50 -8.92 -10.00 -15.62
N LEU A 51 -10.20 -9.62 -15.61
CA LEU A 51 -10.76 -8.70 -14.60
C LEU A 51 -10.65 -9.29 -13.18
N VAL A 52 -10.87 -10.60 -13.02
CA VAL A 52 -10.69 -11.29 -11.75
C VAL A 52 -9.24 -11.20 -11.25
N LYS A 53 -8.27 -11.41 -12.15
CA LYS A 53 -6.84 -11.25 -11.83
C LYS A 53 -6.49 -9.79 -11.50
N GLN A 54 -7.01 -8.85 -12.29
CA GLN A 54 -6.83 -7.42 -12.04
C GLN A 54 -7.37 -6.99 -10.67
N ALA A 55 -8.47 -7.59 -10.21
CA ALA A 55 -9.06 -7.34 -8.91
C ALA A 55 -8.35 -8.08 -7.75
N ASN A 56 -7.28 -8.82 -8.03
CA ASN A 56 -6.57 -9.67 -7.06
C ASN A 56 -7.49 -10.70 -6.37
N LYS A 57 -8.42 -11.30 -7.12
CA LYS A 57 -9.39 -12.29 -6.64
C LYS A 57 -9.23 -13.63 -7.34
N GLU A 58 -7.99 -14.07 -7.56
CA GLU A 58 -7.69 -15.29 -8.34
C GLU A 58 -8.35 -16.57 -7.79
N TYR A 59 -8.70 -16.61 -6.50
CA TYR A 59 -9.46 -17.70 -5.90
C TYR A 59 -10.80 -17.96 -6.62
N LEU A 60 -11.40 -16.94 -7.26
CA LEU A 60 -12.61 -17.11 -8.08
C LEU A 60 -12.38 -17.93 -9.36
N LEU A 61 -11.13 -18.14 -9.77
CA LEU A 61 -10.77 -19.01 -10.88
C LEU A 61 -10.52 -20.47 -10.44
N GLY A 62 -10.70 -20.76 -9.14
CA GLY A 62 -10.43 -22.06 -8.52
C GLY A 62 -9.10 -22.06 -7.75
N SER A 63 -9.10 -22.70 -6.59
CA SER A 63 -7.96 -22.80 -5.67
C SER A 63 -7.11 -24.04 -5.91
N THR A 64 -7.71 -25.15 -6.37
CA THR A 64 -6.99 -26.39 -6.75
C THR A 64 -6.98 -26.59 -8.26
N ALA A 65 -6.18 -27.56 -8.75
CA ALA A 65 -6.13 -27.88 -10.18
C ALA A 65 -7.47 -28.43 -10.69
N GLU A 66 -8.11 -29.30 -9.89
CA GLU A 66 -9.41 -29.88 -10.16
C GLU A 66 -10.48 -28.79 -10.20
N GLU A 67 -10.49 -27.89 -9.21
CA GLU A 67 -11.44 -26.79 -9.17
C GLU A 67 -11.27 -25.86 -10.36
N LYS A 68 -10.03 -25.50 -10.72
CA LYS A 68 -9.73 -24.71 -11.92
C LYS A 68 -10.28 -25.37 -13.19
N ALA A 69 -10.14 -26.70 -13.31
CA ALA A 69 -10.68 -27.42 -14.46
C ALA A 69 -12.21 -27.37 -14.52
N VAL A 70 -12.90 -27.55 -13.39
CA VAL A 70 -14.36 -27.44 -13.31
C VAL A 70 -14.83 -26.02 -13.61
N VAL A 71 -14.14 -24.98 -13.11
CA VAL A 71 -14.44 -23.59 -13.47
C VAL A 71 -14.35 -23.41 -14.99
N GLN A 72 -13.26 -23.86 -15.63
CA GLN A 72 -13.10 -23.73 -17.08
C GLN A 72 -14.19 -24.48 -17.86
N GLN A 73 -14.57 -25.69 -17.42
CA GLN A 73 -15.68 -26.44 -18.02
C GLN A 73 -16.98 -25.63 -18.00
N TRP A 74 -17.32 -24.99 -16.88
CA TRP A 74 -18.53 -24.17 -16.79
C TRP A 74 -18.45 -22.85 -17.58
N LEU A 75 -17.26 -22.26 -17.68
CA LEU A 75 -17.03 -21.10 -18.55
C LEU A 75 -17.21 -21.45 -20.03
N GLU A 76 -16.72 -22.61 -20.46
CA GLU A 76 -16.96 -23.14 -21.81
C GLU A 76 -18.45 -23.45 -22.03
N TYR A 77 -19.10 -24.11 -21.07
CA TYR A 77 -20.54 -24.39 -21.10
C TYR A 77 -21.36 -23.10 -21.27
N ARG A 78 -20.99 -22.02 -20.56
CA ARG A 78 -21.64 -20.72 -20.67
C ARG A 78 -21.61 -20.18 -22.10
N VAL A 79 -20.44 -20.17 -22.75
CA VAL A 79 -20.30 -19.57 -24.08
C VAL A 79 -20.79 -20.47 -25.23
N THR A 80 -20.78 -21.79 -25.04
CA THR A 80 -21.18 -22.75 -26.07
C THR A 80 -22.64 -23.19 -25.99
N ARG A 81 -23.14 -23.45 -24.77
CA ARG A 81 -24.50 -23.92 -24.54
C ARG A 81 -25.42 -22.74 -24.24
N VAL A 82 -25.18 -22.03 -23.14
CA VAL A 82 -26.11 -20.98 -22.67
C VAL A 82 -26.27 -19.84 -23.68
N ASP A 83 -25.17 -19.39 -24.29
CA ASP A 83 -25.22 -18.34 -25.32
C ASP A 83 -25.58 -18.87 -26.72
N GLY A 84 -25.46 -20.18 -26.95
CA GLY A 84 -25.75 -20.84 -28.23
C GLY A 84 -27.21 -21.26 -28.42
N HIS A 85 -28.02 -21.33 -27.36
CA HIS A 85 -29.42 -21.75 -27.45
C HIS A 85 -30.33 -20.68 -28.03
N SER A 86 -31.03 -21.03 -29.11
CA SER A 86 -32.00 -20.17 -29.80
C SER A 86 -33.46 -20.62 -29.62
N SER A 87 -33.71 -21.87 -29.21
CA SER A 87 -35.07 -22.42 -29.04
C SER A 87 -35.52 -22.50 -27.57
N LYS A 88 -36.83 -22.41 -27.32
CA LYS A 88 -37.41 -22.48 -25.96
C LYS A 88 -37.26 -23.86 -25.32
N ASP A 89 -37.29 -24.92 -26.11
CA ASP A 89 -37.20 -26.31 -25.63
C ASP A 89 -35.78 -26.67 -25.22
N ASP A 90 -34.77 -26.16 -25.93
CA ASP A 90 -33.37 -26.36 -25.53
C ASP A 90 -33.07 -25.67 -24.20
N VAL A 91 -33.57 -24.44 -24.01
CA VAL A 91 -33.43 -23.71 -22.74
C VAL A 91 -34.13 -24.46 -21.60
N ARG A 92 -35.27 -25.12 -21.86
CA ARG A 92 -35.96 -25.91 -20.82
C ARG A 92 -35.14 -27.13 -20.40
N THR A 93 -34.55 -27.82 -21.36
CA THR A 93 -33.70 -28.99 -21.12
C THR A 93 -32.44 -28.59 -20.35
N LEU A 94 -31.76 -27.52 -20.82
CA LEU A 94 -30.60 -26.94 -20.13
C LEU A 94 -30.88 -26.63 -18.66
N LEU A 95 -32.00 -25.97 -18.38
CA LEU A 95 -32.34 -25.57 -17.00
C LEU A 95 -32.64 -26.79 -16.11
N LYS A 96 -33.25 -27.84 -16.65
CA LYS A 96 -33.49 -29.08 -15.91
C LYS A 96 -32.19 -29.81 -15.59
N ASP A 97 -31.31 -29.96 -16.58
CA ASP A 97 -30.02 -30.63 -16.41
C ASP A 97 -29.17 -29.88 -15.38
N LEU A 98 -29.15 -28.55 -15.46
CA LEU A 98 -28.45 -27.71 -14.50
C LEU A 98 -29.05 -27.80 -13.09
N ASN A 99 -30.38 -27.82 -12.98
CA ASN A 99 -31.04 -27.97 -11.68
C ASN A 99 -30.73 -29.34 -11.04
N SER A 100 -30.67 -30.41 -11.83
CA SER A 100 -30.26 -31.74 -11.34
C SER A 100 -28.78 -31.78 -10.97
N TYR A 101 -27.90 -31.14 -11.75
CA TYR A 101 -26.48 -31.05 -11.42
C TYR A 101 -26.20 -30.38 -10.06
N LEU A 102 -27.04 -29.40 -9.70
CA LEU A 102 -26.96 -28.65 -8.44
C LEU A 102 -27.70 -29.32 -7.26
N GLU A 103 -28.24 -30.53 -7.43
CA GLU A 103 -29.00 -31.21 -6.37
C GLU A 103 -28.19 -31.46 -5.10
N ASP A 104 -26.90 -31.76 -5.26
CA ASP A 104 -25.95 -32.05 -4.19
C ASP A 104 -24.89 -30.94 -3.98
N LYS A 105 -25.08 -29.76 -4.60
CA LYS A 105 -24.07 -28.69 -4.62
C LYS A 105 -24.66 -27.33 -4.30
N VAL A 106 -23.89 -26.53 -3.56
CA VAL A 106 -24.23 -25.14 -3.27
C VAL A 106 -23.82 -24.23 -4.42
N TYR A 107 -22.70 -24.52 -5.08
CA TYR A 107 -22.14 -23.80 -6.23
C TYR A 107 -21.74 -24.78 -7.34
N LEU A 108 -21.41 -24.26 -8.53
CA LEU A 108 -21.06 -25.09 -9.68
C LEU A 108 -19.83 -25.98 -9.46
N THR A 109 -18.88 -25.54 -8.63
CA THR A 109 -17.71 -26.34 -8.23
C THR A 109 -17.92 -27.14 -6.94
N GLY A 110 -19.13 -27.11 -6.36
CA GLY A 110 -19.47 -27.79 -5.12
C GLY A 110 -19.76 -26.81 -3.99
N TYR A 111 -18.72 -26.37 -3.28
CA TYR A 111 -18.83 -25.58 -2.04
C TYR A 111 -18.24 -24.18 -2.12
N ASN A 112 -17.45 -23.88 -3.15
CA ASN A 112 -16.81 -22.58 -3.31
C ASN A 112 -17.52 -21.76 -4.37
N PHE A 113 -17.71 -20.48 -4.07
CA PHE A 113 -18.22 -19.53 -5.04
C PHE A 113 -17.12 -19.12 -6.03
N THR A 114 -17.42 -19.19 -7.33
CA THR A 114 -16.42 -18.99 -8.40
C THR A 114 -16.93 -18.06 -9.51
N LEU A 115 -16.05 -17.72 -10.45
CA LEU A 115 -16.40 -16.96 -11.65
C LEU A 115 -17.46 -17.68 -12.51
N ALA A 116 -17.49 -19.02 -12.46
CA ALA A 116 -18.50 -19.80 -13.16
C ALA A 116 -19.90 -19.45 -12.67
N ASP A 117 -20.11 -19.35 -11.36
CA ASP A 117 -21.41 -19.04 -10.75
C ASP A 117 -21.89 -17.65 -11.17
N ILE A 118 -20.99 -16.66 -11.13
CA ILE A 118 -21.28 -15.27 -11.52
C ILE A 118 -21.72 -15.19 -12.99
N LEU A 119 -20.92 -15.77 -13.89
CA LEU A 119 -21.21 -15.68 -15.32
C LEU A 119 -22.39 -16.54 -15.72
N LEU A 120 -22.60 -17.70 -15.09
CA LEU A 120 -23.79 -18.50 -15.36
C LEU A 120 -25.05 -17.77 -14.89
N TYR A 121 -25.02 -17.15 -13.71
CA TYR A 121 -26.11 -16.30 -13.21
C TYR A 121 -26.49 -15.20 -14.21
N TYR A 122 -25.52 -14.42 -14.71
CA TYR A 122 -25.80 -13.38 -15.71
C TYR A 122 -26.37 -13.94 -17.02
N GLY A 123 -25.83 -15.06 -17.50
CA GLY A 123 -26.27 -15.71 -18.73
C GLY A 123 -27.69 -16.26 -18.64
N LEU A 124 -28.07 -16.79 -17.48
CA LEU A 124 -29.37 -17.38 -17.20
C LEU A 124 -30.44 -16.36 -16.80
N HIS A 125 -30.05 -15.18 -16.30
CA HIS A 125 -30.99 -14.15 -15.84
C HIS A 125 -32.10 -13.87 -16.87
N ARG A 126 -31.76 -13.73 -18.15
CA ARG A 126 -32.74 -13.48 -19.24
C ARG A 126 -33.76 -14.61 -19.44
N PHE A 127 -33.41 -15.84 -19.07
CA PHE A 127 -34.29 -16.99 -19.18
C PHE A 127 -35.15 -17.12 -17.94
N ILE A 128 -34.61 -16.80 -16.77
CA ILE A 128 -35.32 -16.86 -15.49
C ILE A 128 -36.38 -15.74 -15.41
N GLU A 129 -36.01 -14.51 -15.77
CA GLU A 129 -36.89 -13.33 -15.70
C GLU A 129 -38.14 -13.45 -16.59
N LYS A 130 -38.03 -14.17 -17.72
CA LYS A 130 -39.12 -14.34 -18.69
C LYS A 130 -40.09 -15.49 -18.37
N ARG A 131 -39.84 -16.27 -17.31
CA ARG A 131 -40.62 -17.47 -16.99
C ARG A 131 -41.64 -17.21 -15.89
N GLY A 132 -42.79 -17.88 -16.01
CA GLY A 132 -43.85 -17.79 -15.01
C GLY A 132 -43.55 -18.62 -13.76
N LEU A 133 -44.24 -18.32 -12.66
CA LEU A 133 -44.09 -18.96 -11.34
C LEU A 133 -44.09 -20.50 -11.38
N ARG A 134 -44.82 -21.11 -12.34
CA ARG A 134 -44.92 -22.57 -12.50
C ARG A 134 -43.62 -23.22 -12.95
N GLU A 135 -42.88 -22.56 -13.83
CA GLU A 135 -41.62 -23.08 -14.38
C GLU A 135 -40.45 -22.83 -13.42
N MET A 136 -40.55 -21.80 -12.57
CA MET A 136 -39.56 -21.55 -11.51
C MET A 136 -39.61 -22.60 -10.40
N ARG A 137 -40.79 -23.18 -10.12
CA ARG A 137 -40.94 -24.21 -9.07
C ARG A 137 -40.14 -25.49 -9.33
N VAL A 138 -39.85 -25.81 -10.59
CA VAL A 138 -39.04 -27.00 -10.95
C VAL A 138 -37.54 -26.70 -11.00
N LEU A 139 -37.14 -25.46 -10.68
CA LEU A 139 -35.75 -24.98 -10.68
C LEU A 139 -35.33 -24.55 -9.27
N GLU A 140 -35.77 -25.30 -8.26
CA GLU A 140 -35.57 -24.97 -6.85
C GLU A 140 -34.09 -24.89 -6.45
N ASN A 141 -33.25 -25.79 -6.94
CA ASN A 141 -31.80 -25.79 -6.63
C ASN A 141 -31.11 -24.56 -7.23
N LEU A 142 -31.49 -24.18 -8.46
CA LEU A 142 -31.01 -22.94 -9.07
C LEU A 142 -31.45 -21.71 -8.30
N LYS A 143 -32.71 -21.68 -7.85
CA LYS A 143 -33.23 -20.59 -7.03
C LYS A 143 -32.47 -20.51 -5.70
N ASN A 144 -32.17 -21.64 -5.09
CA ASN A 144 -31.43 -21.73 -3.83
C ASN A 144 -29.97 -21.28 -4.01
N MET A 145 -29.26 -21.70 -5.07
CA MET A 145 -27.92 -21.22 -5.40
C MET A 145 -27.89 -19.69 -5.57
N ILE A 146 -28.87 -19.12 -6.27
CA ILE A 146 -28.99 -17.66 -6.46
C ILE A 146 -29.27 -16.96 -5.13
N HIS A 147 -30.18 -17.51 -4.32
CA HIS A 147 -30.53 -16.95 -3.02
C HIS A 147 -29.34 -16.97 -2.05
N GLU A 148 -28.65 -18.11 -1.95
CA GLU A 148 -27.44 -18.27 -1.13
C GLU A 148 -26.35 -17.28 -1.55
N THR A 149 -26.13 -17.15 -2.87
CA THR A 149 -25.16 -16.19 -3.42
C THR A 149 -25.50 -14.76 -3.00
N ASN A 150 -26.75 -14.34 -3.17
CA ASN A 150 -27.17 -12.96 -2.98
C ASN A 150 -27.33 -12.56 -1.51
N GLU A 151 -27.93 -13.42 -0.69
CA GLU A 151 -28.29 -13.09 0.69
C GLU A 151 -27.21 -13.46 1.70
N HIS A 152 -26.30 -14.39 1.38
CA HIS A 152 -25.33 -14.90 2.36
C HIS A 152 -23.89 -14.67 1.92
N THR A 153 -23.52 -15.12 0.72
CA THR A 153 -22.13 -15.01 0.27
C THR A 153 -21.70 -13.57 -0.01
N LEU A 154 -22.51 -12.79 -0.73
CA LEU A 154 -22.17 -11.38 -1.01
C LEU A 154 -22.10 -10.52 0.27
N PRO A 155 -23.05 -10.59 1.22
CA PRO A 155 -22.94 -9.86 2.49
C PRO A 155 -21.75 -10.30 3.34
N LYS A 156 -21.50 -11.62 3.46
CA LYS A 156 -20.37 -12.13 4.25
C LYS A 156 -19.02 -11.70 3.66
N CYS A 157 -18.88 -11.70 2.33
CA CYS A 157 -17.69 -11.14 1.68
C CYS A 157 -17.53 -9.64 1.98
N ARG A 158 -18.63 -8.87 1.99
CA ARG A 158 -18.59 -7.44 2.35
C ARG A 158 -18.10 -7.24 3.78
N GLU A 159 -18.63 -8.00 4.73
CA GLU A 159 -18.25 -7.91 6.15
C GLU A 159 -16.77 -8.24 6.35
N ILE A 160 -16.29 -9.37 5.81
CA ILE A 160 -14.88 -9.77 5.92
C ILE A 160 -13.96 -8.70 5.30
N MET A 161 -14.30 -8.20 4.11
CA MET A 161 -13.52 -7.14 3.47
C MET A 161 -13.48 -5.86 4.31
N GLN A 162 -14.60 -5.50 4.95
CA GLN A 162 -14.68 -4.32 5.82
C GLN A 162 -13.83 -4.49 7.09
N ASP A 163 -13.83 -5.67 7.69
CA ASP A 163 -13.04 -5.98 8.87
C ASP A 163 -11.54 -5.99 8.56
N ASP A 164 -11.13 -6.63 7.46
CA ASP A 164 -9.73 -6.67 7.02
C ASP A 164 -9.19 -5.26 6.72
N LEU A 165 -9.98 -4.45 5.99
CA LEU A 165 -9.64 -3.04 5.74
C LEU A 165 -9.48 -2.25 7.04
N SER A 166 -10.39 -2.45 7.99
CA SER A 166 -10.34 -1.77 9.29
C SER A 166 -9.08 -2.16 10.07
N GLN A 167 -8.70 -3.44 10.06
CA GLN A 167 -7.46 -3.90 10.71
C GLN A 167 -6.21 -3.31 10.04
N VAL A 168 -6.15 -3.29 8.71
CA VAL A 168 -5.03 -2.71 7.96
C VAL A 168 -4.90 -1.21 8.24
N LEU A 169 -6.02 -0.48 8.25
CA LEU A 169 -6.04 0.94 8.60
C LEU A 169 -5.54 1.19 10.02
N GLN A 170 -5.96 0.37 10.99
CA GLN A 170 -5.51 0.49 12.38
C GLN A 170 -4.00 0.24 12.53
N ARG A 171 -3.47 -0.79 11.84
CA ARG A 171 -2.03 -1.08 11.82
C ARG A 171 -1.24 0.06 11.18
N LEU A 172 -1.74 0.62 10.07
CA LEU A 172 -1.10 1.75 9.40
C LEU A 172 -1.08 2.99 10.29
N GLN A 173 -2.20 3.29 10.97
CA GLN A 173 -2.27 4.40 11.93
C GLN A 173 -1.27 4.21 13.07
N THR A 174 -1.19 3.01 13.64
CA THR A 174 -0.24 2.69 14.73
C THR A 174 1.22 2.86 14.28
N ALA A 175 1.55 2.42 13.06
CA ALA A 175 2.88 2.59 12.49
C ALA A 175 3.21 4.06 12.22
N SER A 176 2.25 4.83 11.69
CA SER A 176 2.38 6.28 11.48
C SER A 176 2.68 7.01 12.80
N ASP A 177 1.90 6.72 13.84
CA ASP A 177 2.11 7.32 15.17
C ASP A 177 3.47 6.95 15.77
N ALA A 178 3.94 5.72 15.54
CA ALA A 178 5.27 5.28 15.97
C ALA A 178 6.40 6.03 15.24
N VAL A 179 6.26 6.23 13.93
CA VAL A 179 7.20 7.02 13.12
C VAL A 179 7.25 8.46 13.62
N CYS A 180 6.09 9.07 13.88
CA CYS A 180 6.01 10.43 14.42
C CYS A 180 6.75 10.55 15.78
N ARG A 181 6.53 9.60 16.69
CA ARG A 181 7.25 9.54 17.98
C ARG A 181 8.76 9.37 17.82
N LEU A 182 9.20 8.54 16.88
CA LEU A 182 10.63 8.34 16.60
C LEU A 182 11.28 9.61 16.06
N GLN A 183 10.62 10.27 15.11
CA GLN A 183 11.09 11.52 14.53
C GLN A 183 11.21 12.62 15.59
N GLN A 184 10.25 12.72 16.51
CA GLN A 184 10.31 13.68 17.62
C GLN A 184 11.49 13.39 18.55
N LYS A 185 11.69 12.13 18.95
CA LYS A 185 12.86 11.73 19.78
C LYS A 185 14.19 12.01 19.09
N GLU A 186 14.27 11.81 17.77
CA GLU A 186 15.48 12.11 17.02
C GLU A 186 15.78 13.62 17.01
N GLN A 187 14.74 14.46 16.84
CA GLN A 187 14.88 15.91 16.88
C GLN A 187 15.32 16.41 18.27
N GLU A 188 14.75 15.86 19.34
CA GLU A 188 15.15 16.17 20.72
C GLU A 188 16.62 15.78 20.97
N ARG A 189 17.05 14.60 20.52
CA ARG A 189 18.45 14.17 20.60
C ARG A 189 19.41 15.10 19.87
N LYS A 190 19.05 15.52 18.65
CA LYS A 190 19.84 16.49 17.87
C LYS A 190 19.95 17.83 18.60
N LYS A 191 18.86 18.31 19.21
CA LYS A 191 18.87 19.53 20.02
C LYS A 191 19.79 19.42 21.22
N ILE A 192 19.69 18.34 22.01
CA ILE A 192 20.53 18.11 23.19
C ILE A 192 22.02 18.06 22.81
N LEU A 193 22.35 17.35 21.73
CA LEU A 193 23.74 17.27 21.25
C LEU A 193 24.28 18.65 20.85
N ASN A 194 23.47 19.44 20.14
CA ASN A 194 23.84 20.80 19.74
C ASN A 194 24.01 21.74 20.95
N ASP A 195 23.09 21.68 21.91
CA ASP A 195 23.14 22.48 23.14
C ASP A 195 24.40 22.12 23.96
N HIS A 196 24.75 20.83 24.04
CA HIS A 196 25.99 20.37 24.69
C HIS A 196 27.24 20.90 23.98
N LEU A 197 27.27 20.86 22.64
CA LEU A 197 28.39 21.40 21.87
C LEU A 197 28.59 22.89 22.15
N ILE A 198 27.53 23.69 22.06
CA ILE A 198 27.56 25.13 22.33
C ILE A 198 28.02 25.42 23.78
N ALA A 199 27.54 24.63 24.76
CA ALA A 199 27.97 24.78 26.14
C ALA A 199 29.47 24.51 26.32
N SER A 200 29.99 23.45 25.68
CA SER A 200 31.42 23.12 25.72
C SER A 200 32.28 24.21 25.08
N GLU A 201 31.88 24.74 23.92
CA GLU A 201 32.59 25.84 23.25
C GLU A 201 32.64 27.10 24.13
N LYS A 202 31.51 27.48 24.73
CA LYS A 202 31.46 28.61 25.67
C LYS A 202 32.39 28.41 26.87
N GLN A 203 32.44 27.20 27.40
CA GLN A 203 33.31 26.87 28.53
C GLN A 203 34.79 26.97 28.14
N HIS A 204 35.17 26.51 26.95
CA HIS A 204 36.52 26.68 26.42
C HIS A 204 36.90 28.15 26.23
N ILE A 205 35.97 28.99 25.75
CA ILE A 205 36.21 30.43 25.62
C ILE A 205 36.48 31.07 26.98
N ILE A 206 35.65 30.79 27.99
CA ILE A 206 35.85 31.33 29.36
C ILE A 206 37.20 30.87 29.93
N GLN A 207 37.52 29.57 29.80
CA GLN A 207 38.81 29.03 30.24
C GLN A 207 39.99 29.72 29.56
N TRP A 208 39.88 29.99 28.26
CA TRP A 208 40.88 30.71 27.50
C TRP A 208 41.04 32.16 27.98
N GLU A 209 39.93 32.86 28.21
CA GLU A 209 39.95 34.24 28.73
C GLU A 209 40.61 34.34 30.11
N ASP A 210 40.29 33.42 31.02
CA ASP A 210 40.88 33.37 32.35
C ASP A 210 42.38 33.04 32.30
N PHE A 211 42.77 32.07 31.46
CA PHE A 211 44.17 31.76 31.21
C PHE A 211 44.93 32.97 30.66
N MET A 212 44.37 33.68 29.66
CA MET A 212 45.00 34.86 29.07
C MET A 212 45.17 35.99 30.08
N LYS A 213 44.19 36.23 30.97
CA LYS A 213 44.33 37.20 32.07
C LYS A 213 45.48 36.84 33.00
N GLU A 214 45.61 35.56 33.35
CA GLU A 214 46.73 35.09 34.19
C GLU A 214 48.08 35.31 33.50
N GLN A 215 48.18 35.02 32.20
CA GLN A 215 49.40 35.26 31.43
C GLN A 215 49.78 36.74 31.40
N HIS A 216 48.81 37.63 31.17
CA HIS A 216 49.05 39.08 31.22
C HIS A 216 49.51 39.56 32.60
N SER A 217 48.94 39.00 33.68
CA SER A 217 49.38 39.31 35.05
C SER A 217 50.84 38.89 35.29
N LYS A 218 51.22 37.67 34.88
CA LYS A 218 52.59 37.16 35.02
C LYS A 218 53.58 37.97 34.19
N GLN A 219 53.22 38.32 32.96
CA GLN A 219 54.05 39.17 32.10
C GLN A 219 54.29 40.53 32.76
N ALA A 220 53.24 41.18 33.28
CA ALA A 220 53.35 42.46 33.95
C ALA A 220 54.23 42.40 35.21
N GLU A 221 54.18 41.29 35.97
CA GLU A 221 55.05 41.07 37.13
C GLU A 221 56.52 40.96 36.72
N VAL A 222 56.82 40.16 35.69
CA VAL A 222 58.18 40.02 35.15
C VAL A 222 58.71 41.34 34.59
N ASP A 223 57.88 42.08 33.85
CA ASP A 223 58.27 43.38 33.29
C ASP A 223 58.56 44.40 34.40
N GLU A 224 57.79 44.38 35.49
CA GLU A 224 57.99 45.23 36.66
C GLU A 224 59.27 44.85 37.44
N GLU A 225 59.54 43.55 37.62
CA GLU A 225 60.80 43.07 38.20
C GLU A 225 62.00 43.48 37.34
N HIS A 226 61.90 43.30 36.02
CA HIS A 226 62.93 43.68 35.07
C HIS A 226 63.19 45.19 35.11
N ARG A 227 62.13 46.02 35.15
CA ARG A 227 62.22 47.47 35.31
C ARG A 227 62.95 47.86 36.60
N LYS A 228 62.59 47.24 37.73
CA LYS A 228 63.28 47.46 39.02
C LYS A 228 64.75 47.06 38.96
N ALA A 229 65.07 45.92 38.33
CA ALA A 229 66.45 45.46 38.18
C ALA A 229 67.28 46.42 37.32
N MET A 230 66.73 46.93 36.22
CA MET A 230 67.39 47.93 35.38
C MET A 230 67.64 49.25 36.11
N GLU A 231 66.68 49.74 36.90
CA GLU A 231 66.88 50.96 37.70
C GLU A 231 68.00 50.77 38.73
N ARG A 232 68.01 49.65 39.46
CA ARG A 232 69.13 49.33 40.38
C ARG A 232 70.48 49.29 39.67
N LEU A 233 70.52 48.66 38.50
CA LEU A 233 71.74 48.56 37.71
C LEU A 233 72.22 49.96 37.27
N LYS A 234 71.29 50.80 36.84
CA LYS A 234 71.56 52.19 36.45
C LYS A 234 72.06 53.03 37.63
N GLU A 235 71.47 52.88 38.81
CA GLU A 235 71.94 53.50 40.05
C GLU A 235 73.37 53.06 40.39
N GLN A 236 73.67 51.75 40.30
CA GLN A 236 75.03 51.23 40.53
C GLN A 236 76.06 51.78 39.52
N TYR A 237 75.70 51.86 38.23
CA TYR A 237 76.57 52.46 37.23
C TYR A 237 76.80 53.96 37.50
N ALA A 238 75.76 54.71 37.90
CA ALA A 238 75.89 56.12 38.24
C ALA A 238 76.75 56.35 39.50
N GLU A 239 76.69 55.44 40.48
CA GLU A 239 77.54 55.49 41.67
C GLU A 239 79.00 55.14 41.33
N MET A 240 79.22 54.11 40.52
CA MET A 240 80.55 53.76 40.00
C MET A 240 81.14 54.88 39.14
N GLU A 241 80.34 55.57 38.32
CA GLU A 241 80.77 56.72 37.55
C GLU A 241 81.19 57.89 38.46
N LYS A 242 80.46 58.15 39.55
CA LYS A 242 80.87 59.12 40.57
C LYS A 242 82.17 58.73 41.27
N ASP A 243 82.36 57.46 41.59
CA ASP A 243 83.57 56.99 42.26
C ASP A 243 84.78 57.03 41.31
N LEU A 244 84.62 56.64 40.05
CA LEU A 244 85.65 56.80 39.02
C LEU A 244 86.01 58.28 38.79
N ALA A 245 85.02 59.19 38.84
CA ALA A 245 85.27 60.63 38.77
C ALA A 245 86.09 61.17 39.97
N LYS A 246 86.06 60.50 41.14
CA LYS A 246 86.92 60.84 42.29
C LYS A 246 88.36 60.34 42.11
N PHE A 247 88.56 59.25 41.35
CA PHE A 247 89.89 58.69 41.06
C PHE A 247 90.55 59.32 39.82
N SER A 248 89.80 60.05 38.98
CA SER A 248 90.31 60.75 37.79
C SER A 248 90.90 62.14 38.08
N THR A 249 90.94 62.58 39.34
CA THR A 249 91.41 63.91 39.78
C THR A 249 92.84 63.93 40.35
N PHE A 250 93.68 62.99 39.92
CA PHE A 250 95.14 63.01 40.17
C PHE A 250 95.90 63.34 38.90
#